data_AF-A0A4R4X1S4-F1
#
_entry.id   AF-A0A4R4X1S4-F1
#
_cell.length_a   1.000
_cell.length_b   1.000
_cell.length_c   1.000
_cell.angle_alpha   90.00
_cell.angle_beta   90.00
_cell.angle_gamma   90.00
#
_symmetry.space_group_name_H-M   'P 1'
#
loop_
_entity.id
_entity.type
_entity.pdbx_description
1 polymer ?
#
loop_
_entity_poly.entity_id
_entity_poly.type
_entity_poly.pdbx_seq_one_letter_code
_entity_poly.pdbx_strand_id
1 'polypeptide(L)'
;MRHKLWTARPDVLTMGIPNPQESSCVVGQPLQINGVLDLAGQVPQPGTTLRVNREVISPDGSVVTPLPAVTPASDGSFDFTDTPAVPGRYLYDVTFSGDSAFYPTDGLTRYIIVEAASG
;
A
#
# COMPACT_ATOMS: atom_id res chain seq x y z
N MET A 1 7.50 19.64 37.93
CA MET A 1 7.22 18.33 37.31
C MET A 1 6.52 18.62 35.99
N ARG A 2 7.15 18.34 34.84
CA ARG A 2 6.56 18.56 33.51
C ARG A 2 6.37 17.19 32.87
N HIS A 3 5.11 16.80 32.66
CA HIS A 3 4.78 15.52 32.06
C HIS A 3 5.16 15.54 30.57
N LYS A 4 6.18 14.75 30.23
CA LYS A 4 6.42 14.21 28.90
C LYS A 4 5.18 13.42 28.46
N LEU A 5 4.74 13.64 27.22
CA LEU A 5 4.19 12.63 26.30
C LEU A 5 3.84 13.36 24.99
N TRP A 6 4.84 13.52 24.12
CA TRP A 6 4.58 13.84 22.73
C TRP A 6 4.47 12.52 21.99
N THR A 7 3.26 12.01 21.83
CA THR A 7 2.99 10.87 20.94
C THR A 7 2.92 11.43 19.53
N ALA A 8 4.00 11.28 18.77
CA ALA A 8 3.97 11.57 17.34
C ALA A 8 2.90 10.66 16.70
N ARG A 9 1.90 11.26 16.06
CA ARG A 9 1.18 10.55 15.02
C ARG A 9 2.14 10.48 13.82
N PRO A 10 2.40 9.31 13.22
CA PRO A 10 3.07 9.29 11.93
C PRO A 10 2.17 10.06 10.94
N ASP A 11 2.68 11.19 10.47
CA ASP A 11 2.04 12.04 9.49
C ASP A 11 2.53 11.60 8.11
N VAL A 12 1.61 11.04 7.33
CA VAL A 12 1.71 10.79 5.88
C VAL A 12 2.49 9.56 5.43
N LEU A 13 1.73 8.62 4.87
CA LEU A 13 2.23 7.56 4.00
C LEU A 13 2.44 8.20 2.61
N THR A 14 3.69 8.53 2.25
CA THR A 14 3.99 9.30 1.04
C THR A 14 4.26 8.40 -0.15
N MET A 15 3.60 8.73 -1.25
CA MET A 15 3.66 8.00 -2.49
C MET A 15 4.38 8.80 -3.56
N GLY A 16 5.63 8.44 -3.85
CA GLY A 16 6.31 8.92 -5.05
C GLY A 16 5.77 8.19 -6.27
N ILE A 17 5.20 8.91 -7.25
CA ILE A 17 5.32 8.51 -8.66
C ILE A 17 6.14 9.59 -9.35
N PRO A 18 7.12 9.27 -10.20
CA PRO A 18 7.43 10.16 -11.30
C PRO A 18 6.22 10.13 -12.26
N ASN A 19 5.29 11.09 -12.08
CA ASN A 19 4.17 11.47 -12.98
C ASN A 19 2.75 11.08 -12.49
N PRO A 20 1.81 12.05 -12.33
CA PRO A 20 0.40 11.76 -12.11
C PRO A 20 -0.27 11.41 -13.44
N GLN A 21 -0.13 10.16 -13.89
CA GLN A 21 -1.07 9.55 -14.82
C GLN A 21 -1.79 8.43 -14.06
N GLU A 22 -3.09 8.30 -14.29
CA GLU A 22 -3.86 7.10 -13.96
C GLU A 22 -3.01 5.90 -14.39
N SER A 23 -2.44 5.18 -13.43
CA SER A 23 -1.54 4.09 -13.76
C SER A 23 -2.41 2.99 -14.36
N SER A 24 -2.12 2.63 -15.59
CA SER A 24 -2.77 1.52 -16.27
C SER A 24 -1.80 0.37 -16.48
N CYS A 25 -2.29 -0.85 -16.33
CA CYS A 25 -1.57 -2.06 -16.72
C CYS A 25 -2.48 -2.94 -17.57
N VAL A 26 -1.91 -4.00 -18.15
CA VAL A 26 -2.64 -4.94 -18.99
C VAL A 26 -2.83 -6.24 -18.22
N VAL A 27 -3.99 -6.89 -18.41
CA VAL A 27 -4.24 -8.24 -17.87
C VAL A 27 -3.07 -9.18 -18.14
N GLY A 28 -2.65 -9.89 -17.09
CA GLY A 28 -1.57 -10.87 -17.15
C GLY A 28 -0.17 -10.26 -17.13
N GLN A 29 -0.02 -8.92 -17.13
CA GLN A 29 1.28 -8.28 -16.93
C GLN A 29 1.56 -8.09 -15.43
N PRO A 30 2.82 -8.32 -14.99
CA PRO A 30 3.20 -8.05 -13.61
C PRO A 30 3.14 -6.55 -13.34
N LEU A 31 2.39 -6.17 -12.30
CA LEU A 31 2.27 -4.81 -11.80
C LEU A 31 3.07 -4.71 -10.51
N GLN A 32 4.20 -3.98 -10.55
CA GLN A 32 4.97 -3.67 -9.35
C GLN A 32 4.43 -2.39 -8.70
N ILE A 33 4.14 -2.46 -7.40
CA ILE A 33 3.69 -1.36 -6.57
C ILE A 33 4.74 -1.10 -5.51
N ASN A 34 5.14 0.16 -5.35
CA ASN A 34 6.09 0.59 -4.34
C ASN A 34 5.50 1.71 -3.46
N GLY A 35 6.06 1.85 -2.27
CA GLY A 35 5.69 2.90 -1.33
C GLY A 35 6.71 3.03 -0.21
N VAL A 36 6.46 3.98 0.69
CA VAL A 36 7.29 4.24 1.86
C VAL A 36 6.42 4.34 3.10
N LEU A 37 6.76 3.57 4.13
CA LEU A 37 6.26 3.73 5.49
C LEU A 37 7.11 4.79 6.20
N ASP A 38 6.59 6.01 6.35
CA ASP A 38 7.23 7.05 7.16
C ASP A 38 6.78 6.93 8.62
N LEU A 39 7.75 6.73 9.51
CA LEU A 39 7.55 6.68 10.97
C LEU A 39 8.17 7.93 11.63
N ALA A 40 7.97 9.11 11.03
CA ALA A 40 8.54 10.38 11.48
C ALA A 40 10.07 10.32 11.61
N GLY A 41 10.73 9.76 10.59
CA GLY A 41 12.19 9.58 10.56
C GLY A 41 12.74 8.47 11.45
N GLN A 42 11.88 7.62 12.03
CA GLN A 42 12.29 6.38 12.69
C GLN A 42 12.29 5.20 11.71
N VAL A 43 13.06 4.16 12.04
CA VAL A 43 13.13 2.94 11.25
C VAL A 43 12.06 1.94 11.69
N PRO A 44 11.47 1.15 10.77
CA PRO A 44 10.60 0.04 11.14
C PRO A 44 11.31 -0.95 12.08
N GLN A 45 10.59 -1.47 13.07
CA GLN A 45 11.13 -2.49 13.96
C GLN A 45 11.27 -3.83 13.23
N PRO A 46 12.19 -4.72 13.65
CA PRO A 46 12.21 -6.09 13.15
C PRO A 46 10.85 -6.77 13.35
N GLY A 47 10.26 -7.28 12.26
CA GLY A 47 8.94 -7.90 12.29
C GLY A 47 7.76 -6.95 12.03
N THR A 48 8.01 -5.66 11.77
CA THR A 48 6.98 -4.76 11.22
C THR A 48 6.43 -5.34 9.92
N THR A 49 5.10 -5.41 9.80
CA THR A 49 4.42 -5.91 8.60
C THR A 49 3.33 -4.95 8.17
N LEU A 50 3.16 -4.83 6.86
CA LEU A 50 2.08 -4.08 6.23
C LEU A 50 1.09 -5.07 5.65
N ARG A 51 -0.18 -4.87 5.97
CA ARG A 51 -1.28 -5.61 5.37
C ARG A 51 -1.59 -5.01 4.01
N VAL A 52 -1.75 -5.86 3.00
CA VAL A 52 -2.12 -5.45 1.64
C VAL A 52 -3.46 -6.08 1.28
N ASN A 53 -4.42 -5.26 0.86
CA ASN A 53 -5.66 -5.73 0.25
C ASN A 53 -5.79 -5.18 -1.16
N ARG A 54 -6.42 -5.98 -2.01
CA ARG A 54 -6.82 -5.61 -3.36
C ARG A 54 -8.33 -5.65 -3.46
N GLU A 55 -8.96 -4.53 -3.77
CA GLU A 55 -10.36 -4.47 -4.16
C GLU A 55 -10.47 -4.38 -5.67
N VAL A 56 -11.24 -5.29 -6.28
CA VAL A 56 -11.58 -5.25 -7.70
C VAL A 56 -13.02 -4.77 -7.84
N ILE A 57 -13.21 -3.61 -8.46
CA ILE A 57 -14.53 -3.01 -8.68
C ILE A 57 -15.03 -3.39 -10.07
N SER A 58 -16.15 -4.10 -10.11
CA SER A 58 -16.85 -4.51 -11.32
C SER A 58 -18.30 -4.03 -11.31
N PRO A 59 -19.02 -4.07 -12.44
CA PRO A 59 -20.46 -3.75 -12.47
C PRO A 59 -21.30 -4.62 -11.53
N ASP A 60 -20.87 -5.87 -11.27
CA ASP A 60 -21.58 -6.83 -10.41
C ASP A 60 -21.26 -6.65 -8.92
N GLY A 61 -20.35 -5.73 -8.58
CA GLY A 61 -19.92 -5.42 -7.22
C GLY A 61 -18.41 -5.38 -7.05
N SER A 62 -17.99 -5.09 -5.82
CA SER A 62 -16.58 -5.07 -5.42
C SER A 62 -16.18 -6.36 -4.70
N VAL A 63 -15.00 -6.88 -5.02
CA VAL A 63 -14.40 -8.04 -4.33
C VAL A 63 -13.08 -7.63 -3.69
N VAL A 64 -12.99 -7.76 -2.36
CA VAL A 64 -11.75 -7.52 -1.60
C VAL A 64 -11.01 -8.83 -1.39
N THR A 65 -9.75 -8.88 -1.79
CA THR A 65 -8.85 -10.03 -1.65
C THR A 65 -7.62 -9.60 -0.83
N PRO A 66 -7.28 -10.28 0.28
CA PRO A 66 -6.00 -10.06 0.94
C PRO A 66 -4.86 -10.59 0.07
N LEU A 67 -3.80 -9.80 -0.07
CA LEU A 67 -2.54 -10.19 -0.69
C LEU A 67 -1.53 -10.58 0.40
N PRO A 68 -0.39 -11.22 0.04
CA PRO A 68 0.69 -11.43 0.98
C PRO A 68 1.10 -10.11 1.67
N ALA A 69 1.30 -10.19 2.99
CA ALA A 69 1.82 -9.05 3.75
C ALA A 69 3.24 -8.71 3.30
N VAL A 70 3.60 -7.44 3.36
CA VAL A 70 4.94 -6.96 3.01
C VAL A 70 5.69 -6.50 4.24
N THR A 71 7.00 -6.75 4.27
CA THR A 71 7.88 -6.23 5.32
C THR A 71 8.65 -5.05 4.73
N PRO A 72 8.52 -3.84 5.28
CA PRO A 72 9.30 -2.71 4.81
C PRO A 72 10.78 -2.90 5.12
N ALA A 73 11.64 -2.35 4.27
CA ALA A 73 13.06 -2.23 4.52
C ALA A 73 13.33 -1.25 5.68
N SER A 74 14.58 -1.18 6.12
CA SER A 74 14.99 -0.31 7.24
C SER A 74 14.79 1.18 6.97
N ASP A 75 14.75 1.59 5.70
CA ASP A 75 14.43 2.95 5.27
C ASP A 75 12.93 3.20 5.10
N GLY A 76 12.09 2.22 5.45
CA GLY A 76 10.64 2.29 5.31
C GLY A 76 10.13 1.93 3.91
N SER A 77 11.01 1.76 2.92
CA SER A 77 10.59 1.39 1.56
C SER A 77 9.98 -0.02 1.53
N PHE A 78 8.95 -0.20 0.72
CA PHE A 78 8.36 -1.51 0.47
C PHE A 78 7.88 -1.62 -0.96
N ASP A 79 7.84 -2.85 -1.47
CA ASP A 79 7.27 -3.15 -2.76
C ASP A 79 6.58 -4.52 -2.75
N PHE A 80 5.63 -4.69 -3.66
CA PHE A 80 5.04 -5.98 -3.99
C PHE A 80 4.61 -6.00 -5.45
N THR A 81 4.40 -7.21 -5.95
CA THR A 81 3.92 -7.44 -7.31
C THR A 81 2.57 -8.12 -7.24
N ASP A 82 1.61 -7.60 -8.00
CA ASP A 82 0.37 -8.30 -8.33
C ASP A 82 0.32 -8.61 -9.84
N THR A 83 -0.44 -9.62 -10.24
CA THR A 83 -0.69 -9.94 -11.65
C THR A 83 -2.20 -10.01 -11.89
N PRO A 84 -2.83 -8.88 -12.25
CA PRO A 84 -4.27 -8.83 -12.49
C PRO A 84 -4.71 -9.80 -13.59
N ALA A 85 -5.70 -10.64 -13.30
CA ALA A 85 -6.21 -11.64 -14.24
C ALA A 85 -7.44 -11.20 -15.04
N VAL A 86 -8.10 -10.13 -14.60
CA VAL A 86 -9.31 -9.59 -15.24
C VAL A 86 -9.20 -8.08 -15.42
N PRO A 87 -9.74 -7.51 -16.51
CA PRO A 87 -9.77 -6.07 -16.70
C PRO A 87 -10.73 -5.42 -15.70
N GLY A 88 -10.48 -4.17 -15.35
CA GLY A 88 -11.33 -3.43 -14.43
C GLY A 88 -10.57 -2.44 -13.56
N ARG A 89 -11.23 -1.96 -12.51
CA ARG A 89 -10.67 -0.98 -11.58
C ARG A 89 -10.18 -1.70 -10.34
N TYR A 90 -8.94 -1.44 -9.97
CA TYR A 90 -8.26 -2.08 -8.85
C TYR A 90 -7.87 -1.01 -7.84
N LEU A 91 -8.25 -1.23 -6.58
CA LEU A 91 -7.79 -0.44 -5.45
C LEU A 91 -6.86 -1.31 -4.61
N TYR A 92 -5.66 -0.82 -4.32
CA TYR A 92 -4.72 -1.47 -3.43
C TYR A 92 -4.62 -0.67 -2.13
N ASP A 93 -4.99 -1.31 -1.04
CA ASP A 93 -4.93 -0.74 0.31
C ASP A 93 -3.78 -1.35 1.09
N VAL A 94 -2.80 -0.52 1.45
CA VAL A 94 -1.66 -0.91 2.27
C VAL A 94 -1.80 -0.28 3.64
N THR A 95 -1.97 -1.10 4.69
CA THR A 95 -2.23 -0.64 6.05
C THR A 95 -1.12 -1.09 7.00
N PHE A 96 -0.61 -0.17 7.80
CA PHE A 96 0.20 -0.49 8.96
C PHE A 96 -0.68 -0.61 10.19
N SER A 97 -0.70 -1.79 10.84
CA SER A 97 -1.56 -2.05 12.00
C SER A 97 -1.02 -1.48 13.32
N GLY A 98 0.12 -0.78 13.27
CA GLY A 98 0.86 -0.36 14.45
C GLY A 98 1.73 -1.48 15.00
N ASP A 99 2.60 -1.09 15.94
CA ASP A 99 3.45 -1.97 16.71
C ASP A 99 3.61 -1.45 18.14
N SER A 100 4.64 -1.92 18.86
CA SER A 100 4.90 -1.50 20.24
C SER A 100 5.30 -0.03 20.38
N ALA A 101 5.78 0.59 19.30
CA ALA A 101 6.30 1.95 19.26
C ALA A 101 5.36 2.93 18.54
N PHE A 102 4.58 2.44 17.56
CA PHE A 102 3.72 3.27 16.71
C PHE A 102 2.29 2.77 16.67
N TYR A 103 1.35 3.72 16.63
CA TYR A 103 -0.07 3.40 16.44
C TYR A 103 -0.34 2.94 14.99
N PRO A 104 -1.46 2.23 14.76
CA PRO A 104 -1.95 1.97 13.41
C PRO A 104 -2.13 3.27 12.64
N THR A 105 -1.88 3.19 11.33
CA THR A 105 -2.13 4.27 10.40
C THR A 105 -3.23 3.87 9.43
N ASP A 106 -4.00 4.87 8.98
CA ASP A 106 -4.90 4.66 7.85
C ASP A 106 -4.12 4.15 6.63
N GLY A 107 -4.76 3.28 5.85
CA GLY A 107 -4.12 2.67 4.69
C GLY A 107 -3.82 3.68 3.60
N LEU A 108 -2.74 3.46 2.85
CA LEU A 108 -2.60 4.04 1.52
C LEU A 108 -3.50 3.31 0.56
N THR A 109 -4.37 4.04 -0.13
CA THR A 109 -5.16 3.51 -1.24
C THR A 109 -4.54 3.95 -2.57
N ARG A 110 -4.28 2.98 -3.45
CA ARG A 110 -3.84 3.21 -4.84
C ARG A 110 -4.87 2.71 -5.82
N TYR A 111 -5.30 3.59 -6.72
CA TYR A 111 -6.22 3.26 -7.80
C TYR A 111 -5.46 2.97 -9.11
N ILE A 112 -5.75 1.83 -9.73
CA ILE A 112 -5.12 1.33 -10.95
C ILE A 112 -6.21 0.87 -11.93
N ILE A 113 -6.07 1.20 -13.21
CA ILE A 113 -6.94 0.69 -14.27
C ILE A 113 -6.24 -0.49 -14.95
N VAL A 114 -6.90 -1.65 -14.99
CA VAL A 114 -6.40 -2.83 -15.69
C VAL A 114 -7.15 -2.97 -17.00
N GLU A 115 -6.42 -2.80 -18.10
CA GLU A 115 -6.91 -2.92 -19.46
C GLU A 115 -6.88 -4.38 -19.94
N ALA A 116 -7.79 -4.73 -20.85
CA ALA A 116 -7.77 -6.06 -21.47
C ALA A 116 -6.50 -6.27 -22.31
N ALA A 117 -6.01 -7.50 -22.36
CA ALA A 117 -4.91 -7.85 -23.26
C ALA A 117 -5.36 -7.70 -24.72
N SER A 118 -4.57 -7.00 -25.54
CA SER A 118 -4.76 -6.98 -26.99
C SER A 118 -4.41 -8.36 -27.53
N GLY A 119 -5.42 -9.08 -28.04
CA GLY A 119 -5.25 -10.39 -28.69
C GLY A 119 -4.62 -10.33 -30.06
#